data_AF-K1S077-F1
#
_entry.id   AF-K1S077-F1
#
_cell.length_a   1.000
_cell.length_b   1.000
_cell.length_c   1.000
_cell.angle_alpha   90.00
_cell.angle_beta   90.00
_cell.angle_gamma   90.00
#
_symmetry.space_group_name_H-M   'P 1'
#
loop_
_entity.id
_entity.type
_entity.pdbx_description
1 polymer ?
#
loop_
_entity_poly.entity_id
_entity_poly.type
_entity_poly.pdbx_seq_one_letter_code
_entity_poly.pdbx_strand_id
1 'polypeptide(L)' 'MQELTPEQRDIAEYLIGSLDDDGLLRKNMESIMDELAIYRGIYTTEEELNKILGNNPRL' A
#
# COMPACT_ATOMS: atom_id res chain seq x y z
N MET A 1 -14.44 11.56 -4.25
CA MET A 1 -13.58 10.35 -4.11
C MET A 1 -12.68 10.32 -5.31
N GLN A 2 -11.36 10.11 -5.13
CA GLN A 2 -10.51 9.79 -6.27
C GLN A 2 -10.88 8.39 -6.77
N GLU A 3 -10.94 8.22 -8.09
CA GLU A 3 -11.06 6.89 -8.68
C GLU A 3 -9.67 6.24 -8.68
N LEU A 4 -9.57 5.08 -8.02
CA LEU A 4 -8.37 4.25 -8.05
C LEU A 4 -8.35 3.44 -9.34
N THR A 5 -7.18 3.29 -9.94
CA THR A 5 -6.99 2.28 -10.99
C THR A 5 -7.20 0.86 -10.41
N PRO A 6 -7.46 -0.16 -11.25
CA PRO A 6 -7.58 -1.54 -10.76
C PRO A 6 -6.38 -2.01 -9.94
N GLU A 7 -5.17 -1.62 -10.35
CA GLU A 7 -3.92 -1.94 -9.64
C GLU A 7 -3.83 -1.18 -8.30
N GLN A 8 -4.13 0.13 -8.28
CA GLN A 8 -4.16 0.90 -7.03
C GLN A 8 -5.22 0.38 -6.06
N ARG A 9 -6.33 -0.16 -6.57
CA ARG A 9 -7.35 -0.80 -5.75
C ARG A 9 -6.84 -2.10 -5.14
N ASP A 10 -6.14 -2.94 -5.90
CA ASP A 10 -5.55 -4.19 -5.36
C ASP A 10 -4.49 -3.88 -4.29
N ILE A 11 -3.66 -2.87 -4.52
CA ILE A 11 -2.71 -2.37 -3.52
C ILE A 11 -3.46 -1.85 -2.27
N ALA A 12 -4.51 -1.04 -2.44
CA ALA A 12 -5.28 -0.52 -1.31
C ALA A 12 -5.96 -1.63 -0.49
N GLU A 13 -6.52 -2.65 -1.17
CA GLU A 13 -7.10 -3.82 -0.52
C GLU A 13 -6.05 -4.63 0.26
N TYR A 14 -4.85 -4.79 -0.31
CA TYR A 14 -3.73 -5.43 0.37
C TYR A 14 -3.31 -4.67 1.63
N LEU A 15 -3.16 -3.34 1.53
CA LEU A 15 -2.78 -2.48 2.63
C LEU A 15 -3.80 -2.51 3.76
N ILE A 16 -5.10 -2.41 3.43
CA ILE A 16 -6.19 -2.50 4.40
C ILE A 16 -6.17 -3.86 5.10
N GLY A 17 -5.96 -4.96 4.36
CA GLY A 17 -5.83 -6.30 4.93
C GLY A 17 -4.57 -6.53 5.76
N SER A 18 -3.61 -5.62 5.69
CA SER A 18 -2.34 -5.67 6.44
C SER A 18 -2.35 -4.78 7.70
N LEU A 19 -3.43 -4.04 7.95
CA LEU A 19 -3.62 -3.27 9.17
C LEU A 19 -3.90 -4.20 10.34
N ASP A 20 -3.36 -3.86 11.51
CA ASP A 20 -3.76 -4.52 12.75
C ASP A 20 -5.03 -3.89 13.34
N ASP A 21 -5.53 -4.42 14.45
CA ASP A 21 -6.76 -3.98 15.14
C ASP A 21 -6.75 -2.49 15.52
N ASP A 22 -5.57 -1.89 15.68
CA ASP A 22 -5.38 -0.46 15.97
C ASP A 22 -5.33 0.43 14.71
N GLY A 23 -5.45 -0.16 13.52
CA GLY A 23 -5.38 0.52 12.23
C GLY A 23 -3.97 0.88 11.78
N LEU A 24 -2.91 0.36 12.43
CA LEU A 24 -1.53 0.63 12.07
C LEU A 24 -0.91 -0.51 11.25
N LEU A 25 -0.08 -0.14 10.28
CA LEU A 25 0.83 -1.07 9.63
C LEU A 25 1.99 -1.40 10.59
N ARG A 26 2.20 -2.69 10.87
CA ARG A 26 3.35 -3.16 11.67
C ARG A 26 4.59 -3.51 10.83
N LYS A 27 4.43 -3.56 9.51
CA LYS A 27 5.49 -3.86 8.54
C LYS A 27 6.05 -2.55 7.97
N ASN A 28 7.34 -2.56 7.63
CA ASN A 28 7.94 -1.46 6.90
C ASN A 28 7.51 -1.49 5.41
N MET A 29 7.73 -0.38 4.72
CA MET A 29 7.28 -0.24 3.33
C MET A 29 7.99 -1.21 2.39
N GLU A 30 9.27 -1.49 2.62
CA GLU A 30 10.07 -2.46 1.85
C GLU A 30 9.45 -3.86 1.89
N SER A 31 9.07 -4.34 3.08
CA SER A 31 8.42 -5.65 3.24
C SER A 31 7.08 -5.71 2.49
N ILE A 32 6.30 -4.61 2.50
CA ILE A 32 5.02 -4.55 1.79
C ILE A 32 5.25 -4.59 0.27
N MET A 33 6.24 -3.86 -0.25
CA MET A 33 6.59 -3.88 -1.67
C MET A 33 7.00 -5.28 -2.12
N ASP A 34 7.85 -5.97 -1.35
CA ASP A 34 8.26 -7.34 -1.65
C ASP A 34 7.08 -8.31 -1.66
N GLU A 35 6.18 -8.20 -0.68
CA GLU A 35 5.00 -9.06 -0.60
C GLU A 35 4.01 -8.81 -1.76
N LEU A 36 3.81 -7.57 -2.17
CA LEU A 36 3.01 -7.23 -3.36
C LEU A 36 3.63 -7.83 -4.63
N ALA A 37 4.96 -7.79 -4.76
CA ALA A 37 5.65 -8.40 -5.89
C ALA A 37 5.50 -9.93 -5.88
N ILE A 38 5.66 -10.57 -4.72
CA ILE A 38 5.64 -12.04 -4.57
C ILE A 38 4.23 -12.61 -4.71
N TYR A 39 3.25 -12.03 -4.01
CA TYR A 39 1.91 -12.61 -3.89
C TYR A 39 0.90 -12.06 -4.92
N ARG A 40 1.13 -10.84 -5.42
CA ARG A 40 0.21 -10.17 -6.35
C ARG A 40 0.82 -9.88 -7.72
N GLY A 41 2.14 -10.04 -7.88
CA GLY A 41 2.84 -9.68 -9.11
C GLY A 41 2.85 -8.16 -9.36
N ILE A 42 2.63 -7.35 -8.32
CA ILE A 42 2.57 -5.89 -8.41
C ILE A 42 3.92 -5.33 -7.98
N TYR A 43 4.56 -4.58 -8.88
CA TYR A 43 5.81 -3.88 -8.61
C TYR A 43 5.51 -2.40 -8.41
N THR A 44 5.68 -1.92 -7.18
CA THR A 44 5.35 -0.55 -6.78
C THR A 44 6.55 0.08 -6.06
N THR A 45 6.48 1.39 -5.87
CA THR A 45 7.43 2.15 -5.07
C THR A 45 6.82 2.59 -3.74
N GLU A 46 7.69 2.95 -2.78
CA GLU A 46 7.27 3.55 -1.51
C GLU A 46 6.51 4.87 -1.73
N GLU A 47 6.86 5.64 -2.77
CA GLU A 47 6.14 6.89 -3.10
C GLU A 47 4.69 6.61 -3.52
N GLU A 48 4.46 5.58 -4.34
CA GLU A 48 3.13 5.17 -4.78
C GLU A 48 2.30 4.61 -3.62
N LEU A 49 2.91 3.79 -2.75
CA LEU A 49 2.25 3.29 -1.55
C LEU A 49 1.85 4.43 -0.61
N ASN A 50 2.72 5.41 -0.39
CA ASN A 50 2.41 6.57 0.43
C ASN A 50 1.26 7.41 -0.17
N LYS A 51 1.22 7.59 -1.50
CA LYS A 51 0.10 8.25 -2.18
C LYS A 51 -1.23 7.51 -1.94
N ILE A 52 -1.22 6.18 -2.01
CA ILE A 52 -2.42 5.36 -1.76
C ILE A 52 -2.87 5.43 -0.29
N LEU A 53 -1.92 5.45 0.65
CA LEU A 53 -2.20 5.64 2.08
C LEU A 53 -2.68 7.06 2.43
N GLY A 54 -2.58 8.01 1.49
CA GLY A 54 -2.82 9.43 1.76
C GLY A 54 -1.72 10.09 2.59
N ASN A 55 -0.61 9.39 2.81
CA ASN A 55 0.58 9.92 3.47
C ASN A 55 1.32 10.84 2.49
N ASN A 56 1.39 12.14 2.82
CA ASN A 56 2.19 13.09 2.08
C ASN A 56 3.51 13.34 2.83
N PRO A 57 4.65 12.74 2.41
CA PRO A 57 5.94 12.97 3.07
C PRO A 57 6.52 14.38 2.85
N ARG A 58 5.73 15.33 2.31
CA ARG A 58 6.13 16.71 2.01
C ARG A 58 5.36 17.78 2.80
N LEU A 59 4.70 17.41 3.90
CA LEU A 59 4.10 18.35 4.87
C LEU A 59 4.60 18.04 6.27
#